data_AF-A0A2H5YYA2-F1
#
_entry.id   AF-A0A2H5YYA2-F1
#
_cell.length_a   1.000
_cell.length_b   1.000
_cell.length_c   1.000
_cell.angle_alpha   90.00
_cell.angle_beta   90.00
_cell.angle_gamma   90.00
#
_symmetry.space_group_name_H-M   'P 1'
#
loop_
_entity.id
_entity.type
_entity.pdbx_description
1 polymer ?
#
loop_
_entity_poly.entity_id
_entity_poly.type
_entity_poly.pdbx_seq_one_letter_code
_entity_poly.pdbx_strand_id
1 'polypeptide(L)'
;MTVLDEAHARMLVLRALDQLGGPRAVYRSPRHPFSPAGMRTVRVDDYEVRVRYGEISSPAVAELAGFVFEIRDEELILLFAPPER
;
A
#
# COMPACT_ATOMS: atom_id res chain seq x y z
N MET A 1 22.07 -4.05 0.06
CA MET A 1 20.65 -3.70 -0.14
C MET A 1 20.52 -3.14 -1.54
N THR A 2 19.95 -3.92 -2.46
CA THR A 2 19.54 -3.43 -3.78
C THR A 2 18.59 -2.25 -3.58
N VAL A 3 18.83 -1.15 -4.30
CA VAL A 3 17.92 0.00 -4.28
C VAL A 3 16.64 -0.44 -4.97
N LEU A 4 15.53 -0.39 -4.25
CA LEU A 4 14.21 -0.68 -4.80
C LEU A 4 13.78 0.51 -5.65
N ASP A 5 13.53 0.31 -6.94
CA ASP A 5 12.94 1.33 -7.81
C ASP A 5 11.41 1.37 -7.69
N GLU A 6 10.79 2.41 -8.25
CA GLU A 6 9.33 2.59 -8.19
C GLU A 6 8.56 1.43 -8.85
N ALA A 7 9.04 0.89 -9.98
CA ALA A 7 8.34 -0.14 -10.72
C ALA A 7 8.27 -1.45 -9.91
N HIS A 8 9.40 -1.83 -9.30
CA HIS A 8 9.47 -2.95 -8.37
C HIS A 8 8.65 -2.70 -7.11
N ALA A 9 8.70 -1.50 -6.53
CA ALA A 9 7.87 -1.13 -5.37
C ALA A 9 6.38 -1.28 -5.69
N ARG A 10 5.94 -0.76 -6.84
CA ARG A 10 4.55 -0.86 -7.32
C ARG A 10 4.11 -2.31 -7.50
N MET A 11 4.96 -3.13 -8.12
CA MET A 11 4.69 -4.57 -8.29
C MET A 11 4.52 -5.28 -6.94
N LEU A 12 5.38 -4.99 -5.96
CA LEU A 12 5.29 -5.58 -4.62
C LEU A 12 4.02 -5.15 -3.88
N VAL A 13 3.62 -3.88 -4.00
CA VAL A 13 2.33 -3.40 -3.45
C VAL A 13 1.15 -4.12 -4.08
N LEU A 14 1.11 -4.24 -5.41
CA LEU A 14 0.02 -4.94 -6.09
C LEU A 14 -0.11 -6.40 -5.61
N ARG A 15 1.02 -7.12 -5.51
CA ARG A 15 1.06 -8.48 -4.95
C ARG A 15 0.57 -8.54 -3.50
N ALA A 16 0.88 -7.54 -2.69
CA ALA A 16 0.38 -7.46 -1.31
C ALA A 16 -1.14 -7.23 -1.27
N LEU A 17 -1.66 -6.37 -2.16
CA LEU A 17 -3.10 -6.11 -2.27
C LEU A 17 -3.86 -7.31 -2.79
N ASP A 18 -3.31 -8.09 -3.72
CA ASP A 18 -3.92 -9.33 -4.20
C ASP A 18 -4.16 -10.33 -3.06
N GLN A 19 -3.24 -10.41 -2.09
CA GLN A 19 -3.43 -11.23 -0.87
C GLN A 19 -4.57 -10.71 0.04
N LEU A 20 -4.96 -9.44 -0.12
CA LEU A 20 -6.09 -8.81 0.59
C LEU A 20 -7.38 -8.79 -0.25
N GLY A 21 -7.43 -9.51 -1.37
CA GLY A 21 -8.58 -9.56 -2.28
C GLY A 21 -8.55 -8.51 -3.39
N GLY A 22 -7.40 -7.86 -3.61
CA GLY A 22 -7.13 -6.90 -4.66
C GLY A 22 -7.32 -5.43 -4.26
N PRO A 23 -6.82 -4.48 -5.07
CA PRO A 23 -6.89 -3.04 -4.79
C PRO A 23 -8.32 -2.54 -4.55
N ARG A 24 -9.26 -2.98 -5.38
CA ARG A 24 -10.70 -2.67 -5.28
C ARG A 24 -11.32 -3.08 -3.94
N ALA A 25 -10.95 -4.25 -3.41
CA ALA A 25 -11.47 -4.72 -2.13
C ALA A 25 -10.99 -3.84 -0.98
N VAL A 26 -9.73 -3.37 -1.03
CA VAL A 26 -9.16 -2.45 -0.04
C VAL A 26 -9.77 -1.05 -0.17
N TYR A 27 -9.81 -0.50 -1.39
CA TYR A 27 -10.35 0.84 -1.68
C TYR A 27 -11.81 0.98 -1.21
N ARG A 28 -12.65 -0.03 -1.47
CA ARG A 28 -14.08 -0.03 -1.11
C ARG A 28 -14.38 -0.45 0.32
N SER A 29 -13.36 -0.73 1.14
CA SER A 29 -13.50 -1.13 2.53
C SER A 29 -12.93 -0.07 3.47
N PRO A 30 -13.49 1.15 3.54
CA PRO A 30 -13.02 2.15 4.48
C PRO A 30 -13.13 1.65 5.92
N ARG A 31 -12.12 1.93 6.74
CA ARG A 31 -12.06 1.52 8.15
C ARG A 31 -11.59 2.69 9.00
N HIS A 32 -12.11 2.77 10.21
CA HIS A 32 -11.67 3.74 11.19
C HIS A 32 -10.18 3.51 11.54
N PRO A 33 -9.34 4.55 11.68
CA PRO A 33 -7.90 4.42 11.86
C PRO A 33 -7.54 3.75 13.19
N PHE A 34 -8.35 3.98 14.23
CA PHE A 34 -8.21 3.32 15.54
C PHE A 34 -8.91 1.95 15.62
N SER A 35 -9.47 1.45 14.52
CA SER A 35 -9.97 0.08 14.49
C SER A 35 -8.81 -0.90 14.57
N PRO A 36 -8.93 -2.03 15.30
CA PRO A 36 -7.95 -3.11 15.27
C PRO A 36 -7.68 -3.67 13.86
N ALA A 37 -8.56 -3.37 12.90
CA ALA A 37 -8.41 -3.75 11.51
C ALA A 37 -8.13 -2.58 10.56
N GLY A 38 -7.82 -1.37 11.06
CA GLY A 38 -7.50 -0.19 10.25
C GLY A 38 -6.18 -0.31 9.49
N MET A 39 -5.31 -1.26 9.87
CA MET A 39 -4.05 -1.54 9.21
C MET A 39 -3.81 -3.04 9.07
N ARG A 40 -3.10 -3.41 7.99
CA ARG A 40 -2.57 -4.75 7.76
C ARG A 40 -1.11 -4.64 7.31
N THR A 41 -0.28 -5.55 7.78
CA THR A 41 1.07 -5.75 7.24
C THR A 41 1.07 -7.05 6.47
N VAL A 42 1.53 -7.01 5.22
CA VAL A 42 1.64 -8.16 4.33
C VAL A 42 3.12 -8.31 3.97
N ARG A 43 3.65 -9.53 4.06
CA ARG A 43 5.01 -9.83 3.60
C ARG A 43 4.95 -10.31 2.16
N VAL A 44 5.76 -9.70 1.30
CA VAL A 44 5.95 -10.11 -0.08
C VAL A 44 7.46 -10.18 -0.30
N ASP A 45 7.95 -11.39 -0.56
CA ASP A 45 9.38 -11.68 -0.61
C ASP A 45 10.06 -11.22 0.70
N ASP A 46 11.14 -10.43 0.62
CA ASP A 46 11.85 -9.87 1.78
C ASP A 46 11.30 -8.50 2.24
N TYR A 47 10.17 -8.05 1.70
CA TYR A 47 9.59 -6.73 1.98
C TYR A 47 8.32 -6.81 2.83
N GLU A 48 8.21 -5.88 3.78
CA GLU A 48 6.97 -5.62 4.50
C GLU A 48 6.21 -4.48 3.83
N VAL A 49 4.99 -4.78 3.36
CA VAL A 49 4.05 -3.79 2.84
C VAL A 49 3.02 -3.49 3.93
N ARG A 50 2.98 -2.25 4.39
CA ARG A 50 1.94 -1.76 5.31
C ARG A 50 0.79 -1.16 4.53
N VAL A 51 -0.40 -1.74 4.66
CA VAL A 51 -1.63 -1.24 4.07
C VAL A 51 -2.47 -0.59 5.17
N ARG A 52 -2.76 0.69 5.00
CA ARG A 52 -3.71 1.44 5.84
C ARG A 52 -4.98 1.63 5.05
N TYR A 53 -6.10 1.17 5.59
CA TYR A 53 -7.39 1.35 4.95
C TYR A 53 -7.82 2.82 5.03
N GLY A 54 -8.56 3.27 4.02
CA GLY A 54 -9.04 4.64 3.95
C GLY A 54 -10.15 4.94 4.95
N GLU A 55 -10.43 6.22 5.14
CA GLU A 55 -11.59 6.73 5.85
C GLU A 55 -12.53 7.44 4.86
N ILE A 56 -13.62 8.03 5.35
CA ILE A 56 -14.50 8.85 4.50
C ILE A 56 -13.73 10.06 3.92
N SER A 57 -12.79 10.62 4.68
CA SER A 57 -12.05 11.83 4.34
C SER A 57 -10.63 11.57 3.84
N SER A 58 -10.14 10.33 3.88
CA SER A 58 -8.76 9.99 3.54
C SER A 58 -8.68 8.69 2.76
N PRO A 59 -7.80 8.59 1.75
CA PRO A 59 -7.71 7.38 0.95
C PRO A 59 -6.95 6.26 1.65
N ALA A 60 -7.13 5.03 1.16
CA ALA A 60 -6.28 3.91 1.55
C ALA A 60 -4.87 4.10 0.98
N VAL A 61 -3.85 3.72 1.74
CA VAL A 61 -2.44 3.84 1.33
C VAL A 61 -1.67 2.55 1.59
N ALA A 62 -0.65 2.30 0.77
CA ALA A 62 0.33 1.24 0.94
C ALA A 62 1.74 1.82 1.06
N GLU A 63 2.49 1.35 2.04
CA GLU A 63 3.83 1.84 2.36
C GLU A 63 4.84 0.67 2.29
N LEU A 64 5.95 0.84 1.55
CA LEU A 64 7.14 -0.02 1.66
C LEU A 64 8.43 0.75 1.36
N ALA A 65 9.50 0.48 2.11
CA ALA A 65 10.85 0.98 1.80
C ALA A 65 10.96 2.49 1.48
N GLY A 66 10.10 3.33 2.08
CA GLY A 66 10.04 4.77 1.83
C GLY A 66 9.14 5.19 0.67
N PHE A 67 8.61 4.24 -0.11
CA PHE A 67 7.54 4.48 -1.07
C PHE A 67 6.18 4.49 -0.39
N VAL A 68 5.31 5.42 -0.79
CA VAL A 68 3.92 5.50 -0.37
C VAL A 68 3.04 5.61 -1.60
N PHE A 69 2.09 4.70 -1.73
CA PHE A 69 1.11 4.67 -2.81
C PHE A 69 -0.28 4.90 -2.24
N GLU A 70 -1.04 5.79 -2.84
CA GLU A 70 -2.49 5.82 -2.70
C GLU A 70 -3.11 4.67 -3.50
N ILE A 71 -4.05 3.97 -2.88
CA ILE A 71 -4.77 2.85 -3.48
C ILE A 71 -6.11 3.37 -4.03
N ARG A 72 -6.31 3.22 -5.33
CA ARG A 72 -7.59 3.49 -6.01
C ARG A 72 -8.24 2.19 -6.46
N ASP A 73 -9.45 2.31 -7.03
CA ASP A 73 -10.23 1.15 -7.49
C ASP A 73 -9.49 0.36 -8.59
N GLU A 74 -8.73 1.04 -9.45
CA GLU A 74 -8.09 0.46 -10.64
C GLU A 74 -6.58 0.75 -10.75
N GLU A 75 -6.02 1.57 -9.87
CA GLU A 75 -4.62 2.02 -9.98
C GLU A 75 -3.97 2.29 -8.63
N LEU A 76 -2.64 2.45 -8.67
CA LEU A 76 -1.82 2.96 -7.56
C LEU A 76 -1.20 4.29 -7.97
N ILE A 77 -1.44 5.33 -7.16
CA ILE A 77 -0.86 6.65 -7.38
C ILE A 77 0.32 6.81 -6.42
N LEU A 78 1.53 7.02 -6.95
CA LEU A 78 2.69 7.31 -6.11
C LEU A 78 2.51 8.67 -5.44
N LEU A 79 2.56 8.71 -4.10
CA LEU A 79 2.52 9.94 -3.32
C LEU A 79 3.92 10.39 -2.90
N PHE A 80 4.74 9.43 -2.46
CA PHE A 80 6.09 9.69 -1.97
C PHE A 80 7.03 8.58 -2.44
N ALA A 81 8.22 8.98 -2.89
CA ALA A 81 9.35 8.10 -3.12
C ALA A 81 10.46 8.43 -2.10
N PRO A 82 11.31 7.45 -1.75
CA PRO A 82 12.50 7.73 -0.98
C PRO A 82 13.39 8.74 -1.73
N PRO A 83 14.14 9.61 -1.03
CA PRO A 83 15.04 10.55 -1.68
C PRO A 83 16.06 9.82 -2.56
N GLU A 84 16.31 10.37 -3.75
CA GLU A 84 17.41 9.94 -4.61
C GLU A 84 18.72 10.12 -3.83
N ARG A 85 19.55 9.07 -3.78
CA ARG A 85 20.85 9.08 -3.09
C ARG A 85 21.91 9.78 -3.92
#